data_AF-A0AAP2CIN6-F1
#
_entry.id   AF-A0AAP2CIN6-F1
#
_cell.length_a   1.000
_cell.length_b   1.000
_cell.length_c   1.000
_cell.angle_alpha   90.00
_cell.angle_beta   90.00
_cell.angle_gamma   90.00
#
_symmetry.space_group_name_H-M   'P 1'
#
loop_
_entity.id
_entity.type
_entity.pdbx_description
1 polymer ?
#
loop_
_entity_poly.entity_id
_entity_poly.type
_entity_poly.pdbx_seq_one_letter_code
_entity_poly.pdbx_strand_id
1 'polypeptide(L)'
;MMENGSKGKLIEKIQNCDNPYLLKQLEALVNREKALDPLGNFSQEYPILLESHTSRDLRIFKNMESPVDNPLSRYDTKATPYFFYISVLMLMISAAILNSISHDEENLFIAVFQAKTAAIYWSIWFVYLLDFGLILFLARKHNQKIATGEFIFRIFALAFPPLRMVSRHIQNIELVWVPFFGWSQSNEGLLKLLKRKFSLPMIFIALLILPVLIVEWKFYDEVSTFLETDLTFLLDMVQAFIWMAFAFEFILMFSVSNERLDYVKRNWIDVVIILLPFIAFVRSIRLIKIARLTQIARGYKLRGILMKARQGLIFANFFYRILTIKPTFQIKNLKKQLDKNQREREEIEEQLIELYRVLKAKKAT
;
A
#
# COMPACT_ATOMS: atom_id res chain seq x y z
N MET A 1 33.55 36.76 -1.61
CA MET A 1 33.15 37.41 -0.35
C MET A 1 31.89 36.83 0.33
N MET A 2 31.06 36.00 -0.33
CA MET A 2 29.89 35.36 0.32
C MET A 2 30.20 34.11 1.20
N GLU A 3 31.43 33.60 1.21
CA GLU A 3 31.79 32.33 1.86
C GLU A 3 31.97 32.41 3.39
N ASN A 4 32.52 33.51 3.93
CA ASN A 4 32.86 33.60 5.35
C ASN A 4 31.63 33.67 6.28
N GLY A 5 30.53 34.28 5.81
CA GLY A 5 29.29 34.38 6.59
C GLY A 5 28.54 33.05 6.71
N SER A 6 28.69 32.14 5.74
CA SER A 6 28.06 30.81 5.77
C SER A 6 28.83 29.84 6.67
N LYS A 7 30.16 29.84 6.60
CA LYS A 7 31.03 29.01 7.47
C LYS A 7 30.85 29.34 8.95
N GLY A 8 30.80 30.63 9.30
CA GLY A 8 30.58 31.05 10.70
C GLY A 8 29.26 30.55 11.28
N LYS A 9 28.15 30.68 10.52
CA LYS A 9 26.83 30.16 10.93
C LYS A 9 26.81 28.63 11.05
N LEU A 10 27.60 27.92 10.24
CA LEU A 10 27.69 26.47 10.32
C LEU A 10 28.46 26.01 11.57
N ILE A 11 29.57 26.69 11.89
CA ILE A 11 30.36 26.41 13.11
C ILE A 11 29.49 26.60 14.35
N GLU A 12 28.73 27.68 14.43
CA GLU A 12 27.77 27.94 15.53
C GLU A 12 26.73 26.82 15.65
N LYS A 13 26.17 26.34 14.52
CA LYS A 13 25.22 25.21 14.52
C LYS A 13 25.86 23.88 14.96
N ILE A 14 27.12 23.64 14.62
CA ILE A 14 27.85 22.44 15.05
C ILE A 14 28.16 22.51 16.54
N GLN A 15 28.56 23.68 17.05
CA GLN A 15 28.81 23.91 18.48
C GLN A 15 27.55 23.68 19.33
N ASN A 16 26.38 24.04 18.80
CA ASN A 16 25.07 23.82 19.45
C ASN A 16 24.47 22.43 19.16
N CYS A 17 25.20 21.50 18.54
CA CYS A 17 24.69 20.19 18.17
C CYS A 17 24.90 19.14 19.27
N ASP A 18 23.84 18.81 20.01
CA ASP A 18 23.88 17.80 21.08
C ASP A 18 23.79 16.34 20.60
N ASN A 19 23.84 16.09 19.29
CA ASN A 19 23.68 14.75 18.71
C ASN A 19 25.04 14.07 18.45
N PRO A 20 25.49 13.13 19.30
CA PRO A 20 26.82 12.51 19.18
C PRO A 20 26.99 11.67 17.91
N TYR A 21 25.91 11.16 17.33
CA TYR A 21 25.96 10.41 16.07
C TYR A 21 26.30 11.32 14.89
N LEU A 22 25.70 12.51 14.84
CA LEU A 22 25.98 13.49 13.79
C LEU A 22 27.41 14.04 13.92
N LEU A 23 27.88 14.29 15.14
CA LEU A 23 29.26 14.72 15.39
C LEU A 23 30.27 13.67 14.89
N LYS A 24 30.02 12.38 15.16
CA LYS A 24 30.87 11.28 14.66
C LYS A 24 30.84 11.15 13.13
N GLN A 25 29.69 11.40 12.49
CA GLN A 25 29.61 11.43 11.02
C GLN A 25 30.40 12.61 10.44
N LEU A 26 30.30 13.79 11.07
CA LEU A 26 31.06 14.97 10.71
C LEU A 26 32.57 14.72 10.85
N GLU A 27 33.01 14.12 11.96
CA GLU A 27 34.42 13.73 12.16
C GLU A 27 34.91 12.79 11.05
N ALA A 28 34.13 11.76 10.71
CA ALA A 28 34.47 10.84 9.62
C ALA A 28 34.54 11.53 8.25
N LEU A 29 33.66 12.50 7.98
CA LEU A 29 33.67 13.28 6.74
C LEU A 29 34.85 14.25 6.68
N VAL A 30 35.15 14.95 7.78
CA VAL A 30 36.30 15.87 7.89
C VAL A 30 37.61 15.12 7.73
N ASN A 31 37.73 13.91 8.30
CA ASN A 31 38.90 13.06 8.09
C ASN A 31 39.12 12.66 6.63
N ARG A 32 38.07 12.71 5.78
CA ARG A 32 38.13 12.43 4.34
C ARG A 32 38.25 13.69 3.47
N GLU A 33 38.31 14.88 4.06
CA GLU A 33 38.31 16.16 3.34
C GLU A 33 39.35 16.20 2.20
N LYS A 34 40.60 15.82 2.49
CA LYS A 34 41.69 15.80 1.50
C LYS A 34 41.43 14.89 0.29
N ALA A 35 40.66 13.82 0.46
CA ALA A 35 40.32 12.92 -0.65
C ALA A 35 39.23 13.51 -1.56
N LEU A 36 38.45 14.47 -1.05
CA LEU A 36 37.31 15.08 -1.71
C LEU A 36 37.61 16.47 -2.30
N ASP A 37 38.84 16.99 -2.16
CA ASP A 37 39.30 18.25 -2.77
C ASP A 37 38.94 18.40 -4.27
N PRO A 38 39.04 17.34 -5.12
CA PRO A 38 38.63 17.45 -6.51
C PRO A 38 37.13 17.74 -6.69
N LEU A 39 36.27 17.22 -5.82
CA LEU A 39 34.82 17.46 -5.85
C LEU A 39 34.47 18.89 -5.47
N GLY A 40 35.26 19.53 -4.59
CA GLY A 40 35.10 20.95 -4.28
C GLY A 40 35.19 21.81 -5.53
N ASN A 41 36.23 21.58 -6.34
CA ASN A 41 36.40 22.26 -7.62
C ASN A 41 35.31 21.87 -8.64
N PHE A 42 34.91 20.60 -8.67
CA PHE A 42 33.85 20.13 -9.56
C PHE A 42 32.50 20.78 -9.26
N SER A 43 32.18 21.00 -7.99
CA SER A 43 30.94 21.66 -7.55
C SER A 43 30.85 23.14 -7.94
N GLN A 44 31.99 23.80 -8.13
CA GLN A 44 32.04 25.18 -8.65
C GLN A 44 31.70 25.23 -10.14
N GLU A 45 32.08 24.21 -10.91
CA GLU A 45 31.72 24.09 -12.34
C GLU A 45 30.30 23.55 -12.56
N TYR A 46 29.76 22.75 -11.63
CA TYR A 46 28.44 22.12 -11.74
C TYR A 46 27.59 22.41 -10.48
N PRO A 47 26.85 23.54 -10.44
CA PRO A 47 26.07 23.96 -9.27
C PRO A 47 24.98 22.98 -8.82
N ILE A 48 24.53 22.10 -9.72
CA ILE A 48 23.57 21.03 -9.42
C ILE A 48 24.06 20.08 -8.32
N LEU A 49 25.38 19.94 -8.13
CA LEU A 49 25.96 19.15 -7.04
C LEU A 49 25.71 19.77 -5.65
N LEU A 50 25.31 21.05 -5.61
CA LEU A 50 24.96 21.79 -4.39
C LEU A 50 23.44 21.94 -4.22
N GLU A 51 22.63 21.46 -5.17
CA GLU A 51 21.18 21.49 -5.05
C GLU A 51 20.72 20.51 -3.97
N SER A 52 20.31 21.03 -2.81
CA SER A 52 19.68 20.21 -1.79
C SER A 52 18.24 19.90 -2.22
N HIS A 53 18.00 18.70 -2.75
CA HIS A 53 16.63 18.18 -2.78
C HIS A 53 16.16 18.05 -1.33
N THR A 54 15.05 18.72 -1.01
CA THR A 54 14.48 18.83 0.34
C THR A 54 14.47 17.50 1.08
N SER A 55 14.86 17.55 2.36
CA SER A 55 14.71 16.47 3.33
C SER A 55 13.30 15.90 3.29
N ARG A 56 13.19 14.56 3.18
CA ARG A 56 11.91 13.83 3.21
C ARG A 56 10.96 14.42 4.27
N ASP A 57 9.84 15.00 3.85
CA ASP A 57 8.89 15.58 4.79
C ASP A 57 8.12 14.46 5.50
N LEU A 58 8.45 14.24 6.77
CA LEU A 58 7.81 13.26 7.64
C LEU A 58 6.78 13.90 8.57
N ARG A 59 6.53 15.20 8.47
CA ARG A 59 5.53 15.89 9.28
C ARG A 59 4.14 15.39 8.92
N ILE A 60 3.25 15.28 9.89
CA ILE A 60 1.92 14.71 9.68
C ILE A 60 0.89 15.84 9.76
N PHE A 61 0.30 16.17 8.62
CA PHE A 61 -0.76 17.15 8.51
C PHE A 61 -2.12 16.44 8.39
N LYS A 62 -3.03 16.70 9.33
CA LYS A 62 -4.36 16.08 9.44
C LYS A 62 -5.43 17.16 9.43
N ASN A 63 -6.66 16.78 9.08
CA ASN A 63 -7.82 17.68 9.04
C ASN A 63 -7.55 18.99 8.29
N MET A 64 -6.82 18.90 7.18
CA MET A 64 -6.58 20.06 6.34
C MET A 64 -7.87 20.47 5.63
N GLU A 65 -7.99 21.77 5.35
CA GLU A 65 -9.06 22.27 4.51
C GLU A 65 -8.86 21.74 3.09
N SER A 66 -9.91 21.12 2.56
CA SER A 66 -9.91 20.66 1.17
C SER A 66 -10.21 21.85 0.26
N PRO A 67 -9.54 21.96 -0.90
CA PRO A 67 -9.82 23.02 -1.87
C PRO A 67 -11.28 22.96 -2.33
N VAL A 68 -11.96 24.10 -2.34
CA VAL A 68 -13.39 24.21 -2.74
C VAL A 68 -13.54 25.22 -3.89
N ASP A 69 -12.45 25.45 -4.62
CA ASP A 69 -12.27 26.58 -5.53
C ASP A 69 -13.16 26.52 -6.77
N ASN A 70 -13.51 25.30 -7.20
CA ASN A 70 -14.32 25.06 -8.40
C ASN A 70 -15.37 23.97 -8.13
N PRO A 71 -16.45 23.90 -8.93
CA PRO A 71 -17.57 22.97 -8.71
C PRO A 71 -17.15 21.49 -8.72
N LEU A 72 -16.11 21.12 -9.48
CA LEU A 72 -15.57 19.77 -9.51
C LEU A 72 -14.93 19.40 -8.17
N SER A 73 -14.10 20.30 -7.64
CA SER A 73 -13.47 20.21 -6.32
C SER A 73 -14.52 20.08 -5.23
N ARG A 74 -15.55 20.95 -5.24
CA ARG A 74 -16.63 20.91 -4.23
C ARG A 74 -17.36 19.57 -4.21
N TYR A 75 -17.65 19.04 -5.40
CA TYR A 75 -18.30 17.74 -5.54
C TYR A 75 -17.41 16.63 -4.96
N ASP A 76 -16.14 16.58 -5.37
CA ASP A 76 -15.20 15.57 -4.92
C ASP A 76 -15.04 15.59 -3.40
N THR A 77 -14.76 16.76 -2.81
CA THR A 77 -14.62 16.96 -1.36
C THR A 77 -15.82 16.43 -0.58
N LYS A 78 -17.04 16.68 -1.08
CA LYS A 78 -18.29 16.26 -0.44
C LYS A 78 -18.60 14.78 -0.67
N ALA A 79 -18.27 14.25 -1.84
CA ALA A 79 -18.57 12.87 -2.23
C ALA A 79 -17.60 11.86 -1.59
N THR A 80 -16.32 12.20 -1.43
CA THR A 80 -15.28 11.27 -0.95
C THR A 80 -15.64 10.55 0.36
N PRO A 81 -16.13 11.23 1.43
CA PRO A 81 -16.50 10.54 2.67
C PRO A 81 -17.66 9.55 2.49
N TYR A 82 -18.63 9.83 1.63
CA TYR A 82 -19.72 8.90 1.36
C TYR A 82 -19.22 7.67 0.59
N PHE A 83 -18.34 7.89 -0.39
CA PHE A 83 -17.72 6.80 -1.14
C PHE A 83 -16.85 5.90 -0.28
N PHE A 84 -16.27 6.39 0.81
CA PHE A 84 -15.62 5.52 1.80
C PHE A 84 -16.59 4.46 2.33
N TYR A 85 -17.75 4.87 2.86
CA TYR A 85 -18.72 3.94 3.44
C TYR A 85 -19.34 3.02 2.38
N ILE A 86 -19.64 3.54 1.19
CA ILE A 86 -20.16 2.73 0.07
C ILE A 86 -19.11 1.69 -0.36
N SER A 87 -17.82 2.05 -0.40
CA SER A 87 -16.74 1.13 -0.75
C SER A 87 -16.50 0.08 0.33
N VAL A 88 -16.64 0.41 1.63
CA VAL A 88 -16.60 -0.58 2.71
C VAL A 88 -17.76 -1.57 2.59
N LEU A 89 -18.98 -1.08 2.31
CA LEU A 89 -20.14 -1.94 2.07
C LEU A 89 -19.90 -2.86 0.85
N MET A 90 -19.35 -2.32 -0.25
CA MET A 90 -19.01 -3.12 -1.42
C MET A 90 -17.93 -4.15 -1.16
N LEU A 91 -16.96 -3.84 -0.31
CA LEU A 91 -15.94 -4.80 0.10
C LEU A 91 -16.56 -5.94 0.92
N MET A 92 -17.50 -5.62 1.82
CA MET A 92 -18.26 -6.61 2.59
C MET A 92 -19.10 -7.52 1.70
N ILE A 93 -19.83 -6.95 0.73
CA ILE A 93 -20.61 -7.72 -0.25
C ILE A 93 -19.69 -8.60 -1.10
N SER A 94 -18.53 -8.08 -1.49
CA SER A 94 -17.52 -8.86 -2.23
C SER A 94 -17.01 -10.04 -1.41
N ALA A 95 -16.77 -9.86 -0.10
CA ALA A 95 -16.41 -10.95 0.81
C ALA A 95 -17.52 -12.01 0.92
N ALA A 96 -18.78 -11.58 1.01
CA ALA A 96 -19.95 -12.45 1.06
C ALA A 96 -20.13 -13.27 -0.23
N ILE A 97 -20.04 -12.62 -1.40
CA ILE A 97 -20.10 -13.30 -2.70
C ILE A 97 -18.97 -14.31 -2.81
N LEU A 98 -17.75 -13.89 -2.49
CA LEU A 98 -16.57 -14.71 -2.60
C LEU A 98 -16.67 -15.97 -1.73
N ASN A 99 -17.20 -15.85 -0.52
CA ASN A 99 -17.38 -17.01 0.33
C ASN A 99 -18.57 -17.89 -0.09
N SER A 100 -19.66 -17.29 -0.59
CA SER A 100 -20.82 -18.08 -1.07
C SER A 100 -20.49 -18.98 -2.27
N ILE A 101 -19.43 -18.68 -3.03
CA ILE A 101 -19.00 -19.47 -4.20
C ILE A 101 -18.19 -20.70 -3.79
N SER A 102 -17.68 -20.76 -2.55
CA SER A 102 -16.92 -21.91 -2.05
C SER A 102 -17.82 -23.12 -1.75
N HIS A 103 -19.12 -22.89 -1.56
CA HIS A 103 -20.15 -23.90 -1.26
C HIS A 103 -20.80 -24.39 -2.56
N ASP A 104 -20.32 -25.54 -3.04
CA ASP A 104 -20.64 -26.11 -4.36
C ASP A 104 -21.89 -27.03 -4.34
N GLU A 105 -22.85 -26.80 -3.43
CA GLU A 105 -24.06 -27.63 -3.34
C GLU A 105 -25.25 -26.99 -4.06
N GLU A 106 -26.00 -27.83 -4.79
CA GLU A 106 -27.22 -27.52 -5.57
C GLU A 106 -28.42 -27.13 -4.69
N ASN A 107 -28.22 -26.25 -3.71
CA ASN A 107 -29.29 -25.71 -2.88
C ASN A 107 -29.87 -24.46 -3.54
N LEU A 108 -31.14 -24.57 -3.98
CA LEU A 108 -31.90 -23.48 -4.62
C LEU A 108 -31.90 -22.19 -3.78
N PHE A 109 -31.89 -22.33 -2.44
CA PHE A 109 -31.82 -21.20 -1.51
C PHE A 109 -30.50 -20.41 -1.62
N ILE A 110 -29.37 -21.10 -1.77
CA ILE A 110 -28.04 -20.47 -1.93
C ILE A 110 -27.99 -19.71 -3.26
N ALA A 111 -28.54 -20.30 -4.32
CA ALA A 111 -28.62 -19.63 -5.63
C ALA A 111 -29.46 -18.35 -5.59
N VAL A 112 -30.60 -18.36 -4.90
CA VAL A 112 -31.44 -17.16 -4.72
C VAL A 112 -30.71 -16.09 -3.89
N PHE A 113 -30.02 -16.49 -2.82
CA PHE A 113 -29.21 -15.59 -2.02
C PHE A 113 -28.07 -14.94 -2.83
N GLN A 114 -27.35 -15.73 -3.63
CA GLN A 114 -26.30 -15.25 -4.53
C GLN A 114 -26.85 -14.26 -5.56
N ALA A 115 -27.98 -14.58 -6.19
CA ALA A 115 -28.61 -13.70 -7.18
C ALA A 115 -29.02 -12.35 -6.58
N LYS A 116 -29.64 -12.35 -5.39
CA LYS A 116 -30.00 -11.12 -4.66
C LYS A 116 -28.77 -10.30 -4.29
N THR A 117 -27.74 -10.97 -3.75
CA THR A 117 -26.49 -10.31 -3.35
C THR A 117 -25.77 -9.70 -4.56
N ALA A 118 -25.73 -10.42 -5.69
CA ALA A 118 -25.19 -9.92 -6.95
C ALA A 118 -26.01 -8.74 -7.50
N ALA A 119 -27.35 -8.77 -7.39
CA ALA A 119 -28.19 -7.64 -7.81
C ALA A 119 -27.93 -6.38 -6.97
N ILE A 120 -27.74 -6.53 -5.65
CA ILE A 120 -27.34 -5.43 -4.77
C ILE A 120 -25.95 -4.91 -5.17
N TYR A 121 -25.00 -5.80 -5.43
CA TYR A 121 -23.66 -5.43 -5.91
C TYR A 121 -23.75 -4.60 -7.20
N TRP A 122 -24.48 -5.07 -8.22
CA TRP A 122 -24.65 -4.33 -9.48
C TRP A 122 -25.36 -2.99 -9.29
N SER A 123 -26.33 -2.91 -8.38
CA SER A 123 -27.04 -1.67 -8.07
C SER A 123 -26.10 -0.63 -7.45
N ILE A 124 -25.26 -1.04 -6.50
CA ILE A 124 -24.26 -0.16 -5.89
C ILE A 124 -23.18 0.19 -6.92
N TRP A 125 -22.76 -0.76 -7.76
CA TRP A 125 -21.78 -0.52 -8.82
C TRP A 125 -22.22 0.59 -9.77
N PHE A 126 -23.52 0.65 -10.09
CA PHE A 126 -24.08 1.73 -10.91
C PHE A 126 -23.88 3.12 -10.29
N VAL A 127 -23.86 3.24 -8.96
CA VAL A 127 -23.56 4.51 -8.27
C VAL A 127 -22.14 5.00 -8.59
N TYR A 128 -21.16 4.09 -8.71
CA TYR A 128 -19.79 4.44 -9.11
C TYR A 128 -19.73 4.89 -10.58
N LEU A 129 -20.51 4.23 -11.45
CA LEU A 129 -20.61 4.61 -12.85
C LEU A 129 -21.21 6.02 -13.00
N LEU A 130 -22.27 6.32 -12.26
CA LEU A 130 -22.90 7.65 -12.25
C LEU A 130 -21.95 8.72 -11.73
N ASP A 131 -21.25 8.47 -10.61
CA ASP A 131 -20.25 9.41 -10.09
C ASP A 131 -19.12 9.67 -11.07
N PHE A 132 -18.59 8.63 -11.71
CA PHE A 132 -17.56 8.80 -12.73
C PHE A 132 -18.06 9.64 -13.91
N GLY A 133 -19.31 9.42 -14.34
CA GLY A 133 -19.98 10.24 -15.34
C GLY A 133 -20.15 11.70 -14.92
N LEU A 134 -20.56 11.95 -13.66
CA LEU A 134 -20.71 13.29 -13.09
C LEU A 134 -19.39 14.04 -13.04
N ILE A 135 -18.31 13.38 -12.63
CA ILE A 135 -16.96 13.95 -12.63
C ILE A 135 -16.53 14.36 -14.03
N LEU A 136 -16.71 13.48 -15.01
CA LEU A 136 -16.40 13.78 -16.40
C LEU A 136 -17.24 14.94 -16.95
N PHE A 137 -18.53 14.97 -16.62
CA PHE A 137 -19.43 16.04 -17.01
C PHE A 137 -19.00 17.38 -16.40
N LEU A 138 -18.72 17.44 -15.10
CA LEU A 138 -18.27 18.65 -14.41
C LEU A 138 -16.91 19.13 -14.93
N ALA A 139 -15.98 18.21 -15.18
CA ALA A 139 -14.66 18.54 -15.72
C ALA A 139 -14.76 19.13 -17.14
N ARG A 140 -15.58 18.53 -18.01
CA ARG A 140 -15.82 19.05 -19.38
C ARG A 140 -16.59 20.36 -19.37
N LYS A 141 -17.66 20.47 -18.59
CA LYS A 141 -18.52 21.66 -18.52
C LYS A 141 -17.76 22.90 -18.03
N HIS A 142 -16.87 22.74 -17.07
CA HIS A 142 -16.12 23.84 -16.46
C HIS A 142 -14.65 23.92 -16.90
N ASN A 143 -14.27 23.16 -17.94
CA ASN A 143 -12.91 23.07 -18.49
C ASN A 143 -11.82 22.89 -17.41
N GLN A 144 -12.11 22.07 -16.40
CA GLN A 144 -11.22 21.82 -15.27
C GLN A 144 -10.29 20.64 -15.58
N LYS A 145 -9.00 20.77 -15.26
CA LYS A 145 -8.05 19.68 -15.41
C LYS A 145 -8.24 18.66 -14.28
N ILE A 146 -8.21 17.38 -14.64
CA ILE A 146 -8.15 16.24 -13.71
C ILE A 146 -6.72 15.73 -13.69
N ALA A 147 -6.20 15.40 -12.50
CA ALA A 147 -4.91 14.74 -12.38
C ALA A 147 -4.92 13.36 -13.08
N THR A 148 -3.99 13.13 -14.02
CA THR A 148 -3.92 11.87 -14.80
C THR A 148 -3.86 10.62 -13.92
N GLY A 149 -3.09 10.67 -12.83
CA GLY A 149 -2.97 9.56 -11.89
C GLY A 149 -4.28 9.22 -11.18
N GLU A 150 -5.09 10.23 -10.85
CA GLU A 150 -6.40 10.02 -10.22
C GLU A 150 -7.47 9.64 -11.24
N PHE A 151 -7.39 10.14 -12.47
CA PHE A 151 -8.27 9.69 -13.54
C PHE A 151 -8.14 8.18 -13.79
N ILE A 152 -6.90 7.70 -13.93
CA ILE A 152 -6.61 6.26 -14.09
C ILE A 152 -7.08 5.48 -12.87
N PHE A 153 -6.85 5.99 -11.66
CA PHE A 153 -7.33 5.35 -10.43
C PHE A 153 -8.85 5.21 -10.39
N ARG A 154 -9.60 6.22 -10.84
CA ARG A 154 -11.07 6.15 -10.93
C ARG A 154 -11.56 5.14 -11.96
N ILE A 155 -10.84 4.95 -13.07
CA ILE A 155 -11.13 3.87 -14.02
C ILE A 155 -10.92 2.51 -13.35
N PHE A 156 -9.81 2.30 -12.64
CA PHE A 156 -9.60 1.06 -11.89
C PHE A 156 -10.66 0.86 -10.81
N ALA A 157 -11.14 1.93 -10.17
CA ALA A 157 -12.24 1.86 -9.22
C ALA A 157 -13.58 1.47 -9.87
N LEU A 158 -13.78 1.66 -11.18
CA LEU A 158 -14.96 1.08 -11.86
C LEU A 158 -14.84 -0.43 -11.99
N ALA A 159 -13.64 -0.95 -12.25
CA ALA A 159 -13.42 -2.39 -12.30
C ALA A 159 -13.49 -3.02 -10.90
N PHE A 160 -12.94 -2.34 -9.89
CA PHE A 160 -12.93 -2.78 -8.49
C PHE A 160 -13.35 -1.62 -7.56
N PRO A 161 -14.67 -1.42 -7.31
CA PRO A 161 -15.24 -0.32 -6.51
C PRO A 161 -14.65 -0.12 -5.11
N PRO A 162 -14.23 -1.16 -4.38
CA PRO A 162 -13.58 -0.97 -3.10
C PRO A 162 -12.31 -0.11 -3.14
N LEU A 163 -11.62 0.02 -4.28
CA LEU A 163 -10.44 0.89 -4.40
C LEU A 163 -10.73 2.36 -4.11
N ARG A 164 -11.97 2.81 -4.34
CA ARG A 164 -12.36 4.20 -4.09
C ARG A 164 -12.47 4.55 -2.60
N MET A 165 -12.32 3.58 -1.70
CA MET A 165 -12.45 3.79 -0.26
C MET A 165 -11.58 4.93 0.26
N VAL A 166 -10.36 5.06 -0.27
CA VAL A 166 -9.43 6.13 0.06
C VAL A 166 -8.99 6.75 -1.25
N SER A 167 -9.58 7.89 -1.64
CA SER A 167 -9.19 8.60 -2.86
C SER A 167 -8.38 9.84 -2.54
N ARG A 168 -7.47 10.18 -3.45
CA ARG A 168 -6.84 11.50 -3.41
C ARG A 168 -7.79 12.52 -4.01
N HIS A 169 -7.55 13.77 -3.69
CA HIS A 169 -8.29 14.87 -4.26
C HIS A 169 -8.04 14.93 -5.77
N ILE A 170 -9.11 15.10 -6.55
CA ILE A 170 -9.07 14.96 -8.02
C ILE A 170 -8.13 15.94 -8.74
N GLN A 171 -7.83 17.07 -8.11
CA GLN A 171 -6.92 18.09 -8.62
C GLN A 171 -5.60 18.15 -7.83
N ASN A 172 -5.64 17.87 -6.52
CA ASN A 172 -4.50 18.03 -5.62
C ASN A 172 -4.07 16.66 -5.09
N ILE A 173 -3.21 15.99 -5.84
CA ILE A 173 -2.79 14.59 -5.58
C ILE A 173 -2.14 14.45 -4.19
N GLU A 174 -1.56 15.52 -3.64
CA GLU A 174 -0.98 15.53 -2.30
C GLU A 174 -2.01 15.42 -1.18
N LEU A 175 -3.29 15.67 -1.44
CA LEU A 175 -4.35 15.55 -0.45
C LEU A 175 -5.05 14.21 -0.59
N VAL A 176 -5.09 13.45 0.49
CA VAL A 176 -5.81 12.17 0.57
C VAL A 176 -6.79 12.21 1.73
N TRP A 177 -8.01 11.73 1.49
CA TRP A 177 -8.98 11.59 2.56
C TRP A 177 -8.78 10.24 3.25
N VAL A 178 -8.53 10.27 4.56
CA VAL A 178 -8.33 9.05 5.35
C VAL A 178 -9.41 8.98 6.42
N PRO A 179 -10.03 7.80 6.65
CA PRO A 179 -11.01 7.66 7.72
C PRO A 179 -10.40 8.07 9.07
N PHE A 180 -11.20 8.75 9.90
CA PHE A 180 -10.83 9.30 11.21
C PHE A 180 -9.83 10.48 11.22
N PHE A 181 -9.10 10.72 10.12
CA PHE A 181 -8.13 11.83 10.01
C PHE A 181 -8.53 12.92 9.01
N GLY A 182 -9.63 12.70 8.27
CA GLY A 182 -10.11 13.62 7.26
C GLY A 182 -9.11 13.80 6.13
N TRP A 183 -9.14 14.97 5.50
CA TRP A 183 -8.16 15.36 4.49
C TRP A 183 -6.78 15.55 5.11
N SER A 184 -5.80 14.79 4.62
CA SER A 184 -4.44 14.72 5.15
C SER A 184 -3.42 14.73 4.01
N GLN A 185 -2.16 15.08 4.30
CA GLN A 185 -1.13 15.15 3.27
C GLN A 185 -0.59 13.74 3.00
N SER A 186 -0.60 13.34 1.72
CA SER A 186 -0.05 12.08 1.22
C SER A 186 1.47 12.15 1.22
N ASN A 187 2.07 11.94 2.40
CA ASN A 187 3.52 11.89 2.58
C ASN A 187 3.96 10.60 3.30
N GLU A 188 5.28 10.37 3.34
CA GLU A 188 5.85 9.19 4.01
C GLU A 188 5.50 9.14 5.51
N GLY A 189 5.37 10.30 6.15
CA GLY A 189 4.98 10.44 7.56
C GLY A 189 3.60 9.85 7.84
N LEU A 190 2.59 10.23 7.06
CA LEU A 190 1.23 9.70 7.17
C LEU A 190 1.19 8.19 6.92
N LEU A 191 1.88 7.72 5.88
CA LEU A 191 1.96 6.29 5.56
C LEU A 191 2.58 5.50 6.71
N LYS A 192 3.67 6.00 7.33
CA LYS A 192 4.32 5.36 8.47
C LYS A 192 3.41 5.31 9.70
N LEU A 193 2.65 6.39 9.95
CA LEU A 193 1.67 6.43 11.05
C LEU A 193 0.56 5.41 10.84
N LEU A 194 0.00 5.33 9.64
CA LEU A 194 -1.03 4.34 9.31
C LEU A 194 -0.48 2.93 9.45
N LYS A 195 0.69 2.64 8.87
CA LYS A 195 1.36 1.33 9.01
C LYS A 195 1.53 0.93 10.47
N ARG A 196 1.95 1.85 11.34
CA ARG A 196 2.09 1.57 12.77
C ARG A 196 0.75 1.32 13.47
N LYS A 197 -0.32 2.01 13.06
CA LYS A 197 -1.66 1.86 13.65
C LYS A 197 -2.33 0.55 13.24
N PHE A 198 -2.15 0.16 11.98
CA PHE A 198 -2.72 -1.07 11.42
C PHE A 198 -1.82 -2.31 11.60
N SER A 199 -0.53 -2.14 11.92
CA SER A 199 0.39 -3.27 12.13
C SER A 199 -0.10 -4.24 13.20
N LEU A 200 -0.49 -3.72 14.37
CA LEU A 200 -0.93 -4.52 15.53
C LEU A 200 -2.28 -5.22 15.32
N PRO A 201 -3.38 -4.52 14.96
CA PRO A 201 -4.68 -5.16 14.71
C PRO A 201 -4.57 -6.29 13.69
N MET A 202 -3.78 -6.09 12.64
CA MET A 202 -3.68 -7.08 11.58
C MET A 202 -2.79 -8.28 11.93
N ILE A 203 -1.81 -8.14 12.83
CA ILE A 203 -1.15 -9.34 13.40
C ILE A 203 -2.17 -10.18 14.15
N PHE A 204 -3.04 -9.55 14.94
CA PHE A 204 -4.08 -10.28 15.68
C PHE A 204 -5.07 -10.98 14.74
N ILE A 205 -5.55 -10.29 13.70
CA ILE A 205 -6.44 -10.86 12.69
C ILE A 205 -5.74 -11.99 11.91
N ALA A 206 -4.46 -11.83 11.57
CA ALA A 206 -3.67 -12.88 10.93
C ALA A 206 -3.52 -14.11 11.84
N LEU A 207 -3.28 -13.89 13.13
CA LEU A 207 -3.15 -14.96 14.12
C LEU A 207 -4.47 -15.69 14.32
N LEU A 208 -5.61 -14.99 14.26
CA LEU A 208 -6.95 -15.57 14.38
C LEU A 208 -7.23 -16.64 13.31
N ILE A 209 -6.51 -16.61 12.20
CA ILE A 209 -6.63 -17.66 11.19
C ILE A 209 -6.18 -19.01 11.75
N LEU A 210 -5.12 -19.07 12.56
CA LEU A 210 -4.61 -20.33 13.10
C LEU A 210 -5.66 -21.14 13.87
N PRO A 211 -6.36 -20.59 14.89
CA PRO A 211 -7.40 -21.33 15.59
C PRO A 211 -8.58 -21.66 14.68
N VAL A 212 -8.97 -20.76 13.75
CA VAL A 212 -10.05 -21.03 12.77
C VAL A 212 -9.71 -22.27 11.94
N LEU A 213 -8.47 -22.38 11.46
CA LEU A 213 -8.01 -23.52 10.69
C LEU A 213 -7.94 -24.80 11.53
N ILE A 214 -7.48 -24.70 12.78
CA ILE A 214 -7.41 -25.85 13.69
C ILE A 214 -8.82 -26.41 13.95
N VAL A 215 -9.79 -25.53 14.19
CA VAL A 215 -11.20 -25.89 14.39
C VAL A 215 -11.74 -26.56 13.13
N GLU A 216 -11.57 -25.93 11.96
CA GLU A 216 -12.05 -26.45 10.69
C GLU A 216 -11.46 -27.83 10.34
N TRP A 217 -10.20 -28.10 10.70
CA TRP A 217 -9.50 -29.31 10.25
C TRP A 217 -9.52 -30.48 11.23
N LYS A 218 -9.51 -30.22 12.54
CA LYS A 218 -9.37 -31.26 13.57
C LYS A 218 -10.58 -31.37 14.50
N PHE A 219 -11.23 -30.25 14.80
CA PHE A 219 -12.23 -30.19 15.86
C PHE A 219 -13.63 -29.82 15.36
N TYR A 220 -13.89 -29.99 14.05
CA TYR A 220 -15.14 -29.56 13.44
C TYR A 220 -16.36 -30.21 14.13
N ASP A 221 -16.35 -31.54 14.28
CA ASP A 221 -17.47 -32.29 14.86
C ASP A 221 -17.66 -31.99 16.36
N GLU A 222 -16.57 -31.91 17.12
CA GLU A 222 -16.57 -31.62 18.56
C GLU A 222 -17.13 -30.22 18.84
N VAL A 223 -16.68 -29.22 18.08
CA VAL A 223 -17.11 -27.82 18.25
C VAL A 223 -18.52 -27.61 17.73
N SER A 224 -18.90 -28.26 16.62
CA SER A 224 -20.26 -28.17 16.08
C SER A 224 -21.29 -28.73 17.06
N THR A 225 -20.95 -29.81 17.78
CA THR A 225 -21.83 -30.40 18.80
C THR A 225 -21.93 -29.50 20.03
N PHE A 226 -20.83 -28.85 20.44
CA PHE A 226 -20.79 -27.95 21.60
C PHE A 226 -21.57 -26.64 21.39
N LEU A 227 -21.53 -26.07 20.18
CA LEU A 227 -22.14 -24.77 19.88
C LEU A 227 -23.64 -24.85 19.51
N GLU A 228 -24.19 -26.04 19.28
CA GLU A 228 -25.57 -26.27 18.79
C GLU A 228 -25.98 -25.39 17.58
N THR A 229 -24.99 -24.89 16.85
CA THR A 229 -25.15 -23.91 15.76
C THR A 229 -24.42 -24.41 14.52
N ASP A 230 -24.82 -23.93 13.35
CA ASP A 230 -24.11 -24.19 12.10
C ASP A 230 -22.68 -23.61 12.13
N LEU A 231 -21.72 -24.45 12.50
CA LEU A 231 -20.30 -24.10 12.58
C LEU A 231 -19.74 -23.70 11.21
N THR A 232 -20.27 -24.26 10.12
CA THR A 232 -19.84 -23.88 8.76
C THR A 232 -20.13 -22.41 8.51
N PHE A 233 -21.35 -21.95 8.80
CA PHE A 233 -21.73 -20.55 8.65
C PHE A 233 -20.86 -19.61 9.50
N LEU A 234 -20.54 -19.99 10.74
CA LEU A 234 -19.70 -19.16 11.62
C LEU A 234 -18.25 -19.09 11.13
N LEU A 235 -17.66 -20.22 10.74
CA LEU A 235 -16.31 -20.27 10.17
C LEU A 235 -16.25 -19.44 8.89
N ASP A 236 -17.28 -19.49 8.07
CA ASP A 236 -17.42 -18.70 6.85
C ASP A 236 -17.45 -17.20 7.11
N MET A 237 -18.24 -16.75 8.09
CA MET A 237 -18.30 -15.35 8.47
C MET A 237 -16.93 -14.86 8.97
N VAL A 238 -16.25 -15.65 9.80
CA VAL A 238 -14.93 -15.30 10.33
C VAL A 238 -13.90 -15.25 9.20
N GLN A 239 -13.91 -16.22 8.28
CA GLN A 239 -13.03 -16.24 7.12
C GLN A 239 -13.27 -15.04 6.18
N ALA A 240 -14.52 -14.68 5.92
CA ALA A 240 -14.88 -13.52 5.12
C ALA A 240 -14.45 -12.20 5.80
N PHE A 241 -14.62 -12.11 7.13
CA PHE A 241 -14.19 -10.97 7.93
C PHE A 241 -12.66 -10.79 7.88
N ILE A 242 -11.91 -11.88 8.05
CA ILE A 242 -10.45 -11.88 7.97
C ILE A 242 -10.01 -11.38 6.59
N TRP A 243 -10.57 -11.93 5.51
CA TRP A 243 -10.24 -11.49 4.15
C TRP A 243 -10.56 -10.00 3.95
N MET A 244 -11.73 -9.55 4.41
CA MET A 244 -12.16 -8.16 4.33
C MET A 244 -11.18 -7.24 5.06
N ALA A 245 -10.66 -7.64 6.23
CA ALA A 245 -9.67 -6.87 6.97
C ALA A 245 -8.32 -6.77 6.22
N PHE A 246 -7.84 -7.86 5.62
CA PHE A 246 -6.64 -7.83 4.75
C PHE A 246 -6.84 -6.92 3.54
N ALA A 247 -7.97 -7.06 2.85
CA ALA A 247 -8.29 -6.23 1.69
C ALA A 247 -8.42 -4.75 2.08
N PHE A 248 -9.08 -4.46 3.20
CA PHE A 248 -9.24 -3.10 3.73
C PHE A 248 -7.88 -2.46 4.04
N GLU A 249 -7.02 -3.13 4.81
CA GLU A 249 -5.67 -2.63 5.15
C GLU A 249 -4.89 -2.34 3.87
N PHE A 250 -4.85 -3.29 2.94
CA PHE A 250 -4.08 -3.17 1.73
C PHE A 250 -4.58 -2.02 0.84
N ILE A 251 -5.89 -1.93 0.60
CA ILE A 251 -6.48 -0.85 -0.20
C ILE A 251 -6.17 0.52 0.42
N LEU A 252 -6.29 0.63 1.75
CA LEU A 252 -5.99 1.88 2.47
C LEU A 252 -4.52 2.27 2.28
N MET A 253 -3.57 1.36 2.51
CA MET A 253 -2.15 1.68 2.39
C MET A 253 -1.71 1.91 0.94
N PHE A 254 -2.26 1.12 0.00
CA PHE A 254 -2.02 1.27 -1.43
C PHE A 254 -2.46 2.65 -1.93
N SER A 255 -3.60 3.13 -1.47
CA SER A 255 -4.16 4.41 -1.91
C SER A 255 -3.41 5.61 -1.35
N VAL A 256 -2.92 5.52 -0.11
CA VAL A 256 -2.10 6.58 0.52
C VAL A 256 -0.68 6.60 -0.05
N SER A 257 -0.14 5.48 -0.52
CA SER A 257 1.25 5.43 -0.99
C SER A 257 1.48 6.25 -2.27
N ASN A 258 2.45 7.18 -2.25
CA ASN A 258 2.83 7.99 -3.42
C ASN A 258 3.31 7.11 -4.58
N GLU A 259 4.13 6.11 -4.28
CA GLU A 259 4.67 5.13 -5.23
C GLU A 259 3.89 3.81 -5.14
N ARG A 260 2.66 3.82 -5.70
CA ARG A 260 1.72 2.67 -5.66
C ARG A 260 2.36 1.35 -6.12
N LEU A 261 3.18 1.39 -7.18
CA LEU A 261 3.84 0.20 -7.72
C LEU A 261 4.91 -0.36 -6.78
N ASP A 262 5.71 0.50 -6.16
CA ASP A 262 6.73 0.06 -5.22
C ASP A 262 6.10 -0.41 -3.91
N TYR A 263 4.94 0.12 -3.54
CA TYR A 263 4.13 -0.44 -2.46
C TYR A 263 3.68 -1.88 -2.75
N VAL A 264 3.13 -2.13 -3.95
CA VAL A 264 2.70 -3.48 -4.37
C VAL A 264 3.88 -4.47 -4.37
N LYS A 265 5.03 -4.08 -4.92
CA LYS A 265 6.24 -4.93 -4.93
C LYS A 265 6.72 -5.27 -3.53
N ARG A 266 6.71 -4.30 -2.61
CA ARG A 266 7.14 -4.50 -1.22
C ARG A 266 6.18 -5.39 -0.43
N ASN A 267 4.88 -5.34 -0.75
CA ASN A 267 3.81 -6.10 -0.05
C ASN A 267 3.14 -7.11 -0.99
N TRP A 268 3.93 -7.81 -1.81
CA TRP A 268 3.41 -8.76 -2.79
C TRP A 268 2.62 -9.92 -2.16
N ILE A 269 2.95 -10.29 -0.91
CA ILE A 269 2.23 -11.35 -0.17
C ILE A 269 0.77 -10.92 0.09
N ASP A 270 0.55 -9.68 0.52
CA ASP A 270 -0.81 -9.17 0.78
C ASP A 270 -1.64 -9.15 -0.51
N VAL A 271 -1.00 -8.77 -1.63
CA VAL A 271 -1.63 -8.80 -2.96
C VAL A 271 -2.07 -10.22 -3.30
N VAL A 272 -1.20 -11.21 -3.11
CA VAL A 272 -1.51 -12.62 -3.37
C VAL A 272 -2.64 -13.12 -2.48
N ILE A 273 -2.64 -12.80 -1.19
CA ILE A 273 -3.71 -13.19 -0.24
C ILE A 273 -5.06 -12.62 -0.67
N ILE A 274 -5.09 -11.36 -1.10
CA ILE A 274 -6.33 -10.69 -1.53
C ILE A 274 -6.82 -11.22 -2.87
N LEU A 275 -5.90 -11.51 -3.81
CA LEU A 275 -6.24 -11.94 -5.17
C LEU A 275 -6.52 -13.43 -5.30
N LEU A 276 -5.97 -14.27 -4.42
CA LEU A 276 -6.10 -15.73 -4.51
C LEU A 276 -7.55 -16.21 -4.59
N PRO A 277 -8.50 -15.68 -3.80
CA PRO A 277 -9.89 -16.09 -3.90
C PRO A 277 -10.52 -15.76 -5.27
N PHE A 278 -10.10 -14.66 -5.93
CA PHE A 278 -10.58 -14.33 -7.27
C PHE A 278 -10.03 -15.27 -8.34
N ILE A 279 -8.80 -15.79 -8.18
CA ILE A 279 -8.23 -16.79 -9.08
C ILE A 279 -9.08 -18.08 -9.03
N ALA A 280 -9.53 -18.48 -7.84
CA ALA A 280 -10.46 -19.59 -7.68
C ALA A 280 -11.80 -19.32 -8.40
N PHE A 281 -12.34 -18.11 -8.27
CA PHE A 281 -13.57 -17.71 -8.96
C PHE A 281 -13.45 -17.77 -10.49
N VAL A 282 -12.38 -17.20 -11.08
CA VAL A 282 -12.16 -17.21 -12.55
C VAL A 282 -12.13 -18.64 -13.10
N ARG A 283 -11.61 -19.59 -12.31
CA ARG A 283 -11.59 -21.01 -12.69
C ARG A 283 -12.98 -21.65 -12.72
N SER A 284 -13.88 -21.22 -11.84
CA SER A 284 -15.27 -21.70 -11.78
C SER A 284 -16.11 -21.19 -12.95
N ILE A 285 -15.70 -20.08 -13.58
CA ILE A 285 -16.30 -19.60 -14.84
C ILE A 285 -15.90 -20.58 -15.95
N ARG A 286 -16.83 -21.46 -16.36
CA ARG A 286 -16.71 -22.49 -17.43
C ARG A 286 -16.27 -21.96 -18.82
N LEU A 287 -15.89 -20.70 -18.95
CA LEU A 287 -15.48 -20.07 -20.20
C LEU A 287 -14.02 -20.36 -20.56
N ILE A 288 -13.19 -20.86 -19.64
CA ILE A 288 -11.87 -21.43 -19.97
C ILE A 288 -12.05 -22.90 -20.40
N LYS A 289 -12.85 -23.12 -21.44
CA LYS A 289 -13.01 -24.41 -22.13
C LYS A 289 -11.92 -24.66 -23.18
N ILE A 290 -10.86 -23.84 -23.21
CA ILE A 290 -9.70 -24.02 -24.10
C ILE A 290 -8.49 -24.49 -23.29
N ALA A 291 -8.61 -25.67 -22.72
CA ALA A 291 -7.53 -26.60 -22.53
C ALA A 291 -8.15 -27.94 -22.17
N ARG A 292 -7.72 -29.00 -22.83
CA ARG A 292 -8.07 -30.40 -22.55
C ARG A 292 -7.53 -30.80 -21.16
N LEU A 293 -8.11 -30.25 -20.11
CA LEU A 293 -7.89 -30.56 -18.70
C LEU A 293 -9.14 -31.22 -18.10
N THR A 294 -10.03 -31.69 -18.97
CA THR A 294 -11.32 -32.34 -18.68
C THR A 294 -11.19 -33.73 -18.06
N GLN A 295 -9.97 -34.27 -17.86
CA GLN A 295 -9.74 -35.50 -17.08
C GLN A 295 -9.23 -35.27 -15.65
N ILE A 296 -9.04 -34.01 -15.21
CA ILE A 296 -8.76 -33.68 -13.80
C ILE A 296 -10.07 -33.40 -13.04
N ALA A 297 -11.17 -34.01 -13.49
CA ALA A 297 -12.46 -34.07 -12.81
C ALA A 297 -12.48 -35.16 -11.72
N ARG A 298 -11.45 -35.20 -10.86
CA ARG A 298 -11.53 -35.82 -9.52
C ARG A 298 -11.72 -34.68 -8.51
N GLY A 299 -12.93 -34.12 -8.51
CA GLY A 299 -13.30 -32.85 -7.86
C GLY A 299 -12.97 -32.68 -6.39
N TYR A 300 -12.64 -33.75 -5.66
CA TYR A 300 -12.32 -33.66 -4.22
C TYR A 300 -10.85 -33.32 -3.91
N LYS A 301 -9.89 -33.71 -4.75
CA LYS A 301 -8.47 -33.46 -4.46
C LYS A 301 -8.09 -31.99 -4.64
N LEU A 302 -8.72 -31.29 -5.58
CA LEU A 302 -8.41 -29.89 -5.83
C LEU A 302 -8.98 -28.94 -4.78
N ARG A 303 -10.18 -29.20 -4.26
CA ARG A 303 -10.72 -28.42 -3.13
C ARG A 303 -9.80 -28.53 -1.91
N GLY A 304 -9.33 -29.73 -1.60
CA GLY A 304 -8.33 -29.95 -0.53
C GLY A 304 -6.98 -29.27 -0.79
N ILE A 305 -6.50 -29.22 -2.04
CA ILE A 305 -5.26 -28.52 -2.40
C ILE A 305 -5.45 -26.99 -2.33
N LEU A 306 -6.60 -26.46 -2.78
CA LEU A 306 -6.92 -25.04 -2.70
C LEU A 306 -7.06 -24.57 -1.24
N MET A 307 -7.74 -25.36 -0.41
CA MET A 307 -7.82 -25.11 1.05
C MET A 307 -6.42 -25.06 1.66
N LYS A 308 -5.56 -26.05 1.36
CA LYS A 308 -4.17 -26.09 1.85
C LYS A 308 -3.31 -24.93 1.31
N ALA A 309 -3.52 -24.49 0.07
CA ALA A 309 -2.80 -23.36 -0.51
C ALA A 309 -3.24 -22.02 0.09
N ARG A 310 -4.56 -21.83 0.31
CA ARG A 310 -5.12 -20.69 1.04
C ARG A 310 -4.50 -20.58 2.44
N GLN A 311 -4.35 -21.72 3.11
CA GLN A 311 -3.76 -21.83 4.45
C GLN A 311 -2.25 -21.53 4.43
N GLY A 312 -1.48 -22.09 3.50
CA GLY A 312 -0.02 -21.89 3.40
C GLY A 312 0.40 -20.43 3.18
N LEU A 313 -0.36 -19.67 2.39
CA LEU A 313 -0.05 -18.26 2.11
C LEU A 313 -0.31 -17.35 3.32
N ILE A 314 -1.26 -17.71 4.16
CA ILE A 314 -1.52 -17.01 5.42
C ILE A 314 -0.34 -17.20 6.39
N PHE A 315 0.22 -18.42 6.47
CA PHE A 315 1.42 -18.66 7.28
C PHE A 315 2.60 -17.78 6.82
N ALA A 316 2.79 -17.60 5.52
CA ALA A 316 3.86 -16.75 5.00
C ALA A 316 3.75 -15.30 5.50
N ASN A 317 2.54 -14.75 5.59
CA ASN A 317 2.32 -13.41 6.13
C ASN A 317 2.57 -13.35 7.66
N PHE A 318 2.12 -14.36 8.42
CA PHE A 318 2.41 -14.46 9.86
C PHE A 318 3.93 -14.40 10.13
N PHE A 319 4.72 -15.18 9.40
CA PHE A 319 6.18 -15.18 9.57
C PHE A 319 6.81 -13.85 9.17
N TYR A 320 6.37 -13.23 8.07
CA TYR A 320 6.90 -11.94 7.62
C TYR A 320 6.63 -10.82 8.63
N ARG A 321 5.43 -10.78 9.19
CA ARG A 321 4.99 -9.73 10.13
C ARG A 321 5.62 -9.87 11.52
N ILE A 322 5.90 -11.10 11.96
CA ILE A 322 6.65 -11.36 13.20
C ILE A 322 8.14 -11.04 13.05
N LEU A 323 8.74 -11.31 11.88
CA LEU A 323 10.13 -10.97 11.57
C LEU A 323 10.36 -9.45 11.65
N THR A 324 9.33 -8.64 11.38
CA THR A 324 9.40 -7.18 11.44
C THR A 324 9.36 -6.60 12.87
N ILE A 325 9.15 -7.40 13.92
CA ILE A 325 8.92 -6.89 15.29
C ILE A 325 10.19 -6.86 16.15
N LYS A 326 11.24 -7.65 15.87
CA LYS A 326 12.45 -7.69 16.72
C LYS A 326 13.23 -6.37 16.66
N PRO A 327 13.21 -5.50 17.70
CA PRO A 327 13.77 -4.14 17.62
C PRO A 327 15.30 -4.13 17.58
N THR A 328 15.94 -5.09 18.27
CA THR A 328 17.40 -5.20 18.36
C THR A 328 18.03 -5.64 17.04
N PHE A 329 17.36 -6.54 16.31
CA PHE A 329 17.78 -6.92 14.96
C PHE A 329 17.61 -5.76 13.96
N GLN A 330 16.56 -4.95 14.12
CA GLN A 330 16.34 -3.77 13.28
C GLN A 330 17.44 -2.72 13.46
N ILE A 331 17.89 -2.44 14.68
CA ILE A 331 18.98 -1.47 14.90
C ILE A 331 20.26 -1.92 14.18
N LYS A 332 20.64 -3.20 14.33
CA LYS A 332 21.82 -3.74 13.64
C LYS A 332 21.67 -3.73 12.12
N ASN A 333 20.49 -4.08 11.61
CA ASN A 333 20.23 -4.09 10.17
C ASN A 333 20.16 -2.68 9.58
N LEU A 334 19.53 -1.72 10.28
CA LEU A 334 19.49 -0.31 9.90
C LEU A 334 20.89 0.30 9.93
N LYS A 335 21.71 -0.01 10.93
CA LYS A 335 23.12 0.41 10.96
C LYS A 335 23.89 -0.19 9.78
N LYS A 336 23.71 -1.48 9.49
CA LYS A 336 24.33 -2.13 8.33
C LYS A 336 23.89 -1.49 7.01
N GLN A 337 22.62 -1.11 6.88
CA GLN A 337 22.10 -0.39 5.72
C GLN A 337 22.68 1.03 5.62
N LEU A 338 22.80 1.74 6.73
CA LEU A 338 23.46 3.06 6.77
C LEU A 338 24.93 2.95 6.32
N ASP A 339 25.66 1.96 6.83
CA ASP A 339 27.05 1.72 6.45
C ASP A 339 27.17 1.31 4.98
N LYS A 340 26.24 0.50 4.47
CA LYS A 340 26.19 0.13 3.04
C LYS A 340 25.92 1.35 2.17
N ASN A 341 24.91 2.14 2.48
CA ASN A 341 24.58 3.35 1.74
C ASN A 341 25.72 4.38 1.79
N GLN A 342 26.43 4.45 2.91
CA GLN A 342 27.61 5.29 3.02
C GLN A 342 28.70 4.83 2.05
N ARG A 343 29.00 3.53 1.98
CA ARG A 343 29.94 2.99 0.99
C ARG A 343 29.49 3.21 -0.45
N GLU A 344 28.22 2.96 -0.76
CA GLU A 344 27.66 3.22 -2.10
C GLU A 344 27.82 4.70 -2.48
N ARG A 345 27.61 5.61 -1.51
CA ARG A 345 27.87 7.04 -1.73
C ARG A 345 29.35 7.31 -1.98
N GLU A 346 30.25 6.67 -1.23
CA GLU A 346 31.71 6.80 -1.40
C GLU A 346 32.15 6.35 -2.80
N GLU A 347 31.63 5.22 -3.28
CA GLU A 347 31.87 4.73 -4.63
C GLU A 347 31.40 5.72 -5.70
N ILE A 348 30.22 6.34 -5.51
CA ILE A 348 29.72 7.38 -6.43
C ILE A 348 30.58 8.64 -6.39
N GLU A 349 31.03 9.08 -5.21
CA GLU A 349 31.96 10.22 -5.06
C GLU A 349 33.28 9.95 -5.81
N GLU A 350 33.82 8.73 -5.73
CA GLU A 350 35.01 8.33 -6.50
C GLU A 350 34.78 8.35 -8.01
N GLN A 351 33.64 7.85 -8.48
CA GLN A 351 33.26 7.92 -9.91
C GLN A 351 33.14 9.37 -10.40
N LEU A 352 32.58 10.26 -9.59
CA LEU A 352 32.51 11.69 -9.93
C LEU A 352 33.91 12.33 -10.00
N ILE A 353 34.83 11.97 -9.11
CA ILE A 353 36.23 12.42 -9.15
C ILE A 353 36.93 11.93 -10.42
N GLU A 354 36.76 10.65 -10.76
CA GLU A 354 37.34 10.07 -11.98
C GLU A 354 36.80 10.78 -13.23
N LEU A 355 35.49 10.95 -13.32
CA LEU A 355 34.84 11.68 -14.41
C LEU A 355 35.37 13.11 -14.52
N TYR A 356 35.50 13.81 -13.39
CA TYR A 356 36.06 15.17 -13.38
C TYR A 356 37.51 15.20 -13.89
N ARG A 357 38.35 14.22 -13.51
CA ARG A 357 39.73 14.12 -14.03
C ARG A 357 39.75 13.90 -15.54
N VAL A 358 38.90 13.04 -16.07
CA VAL A 358 38.76 12.80 -17.52
C VAL A 358 38.33 14.07 -18.25
N LEU A 359 37.33 14.78 -17.73
CA LEU A 359 36.86 16.05 -18.30
C LEU A 359 37.97 17.12 -18.30
N LYS A 360 38.75 17.21 -17.20
CA LYS A 360 39.87 18.15 -17.10
C LYS A 360 40.99 17.81 -18.07
N ALA A 361 41.33 16.53 -18.22
CA ALA A 361 42.32 16.08 -19.20
C ALA A 361 41.90 16.43 -20.64
N LYS A 362 40.61 16.22 -20.97
CA LYS A 362 40.05 16.55 -22.28
C LYS A 362 39.97 18.05 -22.55
N LYS A 363 39.80 18.91 -21.54
CA LYS A 363 39.88 20.37 -21.66
C LYS A 363 41.31 20.89 -21.84
N ALA A 364 42.31 20.10 -21.44
CA ALA A 364 43.73 20.46 -21.51
C ALA A 364 44.42 19.97 -22.80
N THR A 365 43.70 19.19 -23.63
CA THR A 365 44.09 18.81 -24.99
C THR A 365 43.35 19.69 -25.97
#